data_AF-A0AAJ1WSA5-F1
#
_entry.id   AF-A0AAJ1WSA5-F1
#
_cell.length_a   1.000
_cell.length_b   1.000
_cell.length_c   1.000
_cell.angle_alpha   90.00
_cell.angle_beta   90.00
_cell.angle_gamma   90.00
#
_symmetry.space_group_name_H-M   'P 1'
#
loop_
_entity.id
_entity.type
_entity.pdbx_description
1 polymer ?
#
loop_
_entity_poly.entity_id
_entity_poly.type
_entity_poly.pdbx_seq_one_letter_code
_entity_poly.pdbx_strand_id
1 'polypeptide(L)'
;MPADRAYQGAGTTFHTPYYHHGEQPEQYQQYNRDHACLRAPGERAFARLKSWCVMHRACSSTRRISRTVQVIHVLLTCDYSG
;
A
#
# COMPACT_ATOMS: atom_id res chain seq x y z
N MET A 1 -0.79 -10.57 -13.76
CA MET A 1 -1.17 -9.25 -14.32
C MET A 1 -0.51 -8.17 -13.46
N PRO A 2 0.25 -7.22 -14.04
CA PRO A 2 0.78 -6.08 -13.27
C PRO A 2 -0.37 -5.30 -12.63
N ALA A 3 -0.22 -4.91 -11.36
CA ALA A 3 -1.27 -4.26 -10.59
C ALA A 3 -1.70 -2.91 -11.19
N ASP A 4 -0.80 -2.23 -11.91
CA ASP A 4 -1.05 -0.90 -12.49
C ASP A 4 -2.09 -0.88 -13.61
N ARG A 5 -2.34 -2.01 -14.28
CA ARG A 5 -3.42 -2.08 -15.28
C ARG A 5 -4.80 -1.83 -14.68
N ALA A 6 -5.02 -2.18 -13.41
CA ALA A 6 -6.30 -1.95 -12.75
C ALA A 6 -6.56 -0.46 -12.48
N TYR A 7 -5.52 0.36 -12.46
CA TYR A 7 -5.59 1.82 -12.27
C TYR A 7 -5.62 2.59 -13.60
N GLN A 8 -5.42 1.92 -14.74
CA GLN A 8 -5.55 2.56 -16.04
C GLN A 8 -7.00 3.02 -16.25
N GLY A 9 -7.19 4.33 -16.39
CA GLY A 9 -8.52 4.94 -16.53
C GLY A 9 -9.16 5.38 -15.21
N ALA A 10 -8.46 5.30 -14.07
CA ALA A 10 -8.96 5.74 -12.76
C ALA A 10 -9.17 7.27 -12.61
N GLY A 11 -9.06 8.03 -13.72
CA GLY A 11 -9.22 9.49 -13.74
C GLY A 11 -8.11 10.24 -13.00
N THR A 12 -8.31 11.55 -12.79
CA THR A 12 -7.33 12.44 -12.15
C THR A 12 -7.12 12.17 -10.66
N THR A 13 -7.93 11.30 -10.06
CA THR A 13 -7.89 10.99 -8.62
C THR A 13 -6.61 10.25 -8.23
N PHE A 14 -6.10 9.39 -9.11
CA PHE A 14 -4.91 8.59 -8.84
C PHE A 14 -3.84 8.82 -9.90
N HIS A 15 -2.68 9.26 -9.44
CA HIS A 15 -1.49 9.37 -10.27
C HIS A 15 -1.05 7.97 -10.73
N THR A 16 -1.09 7.78 -12.05
CA THR A 16 -0.69 6.52 -12.71
C THR A 16 0.63 6.77 -13.45
N PRO A 17 1.56 5.79 -13.47
CA PRO A 17 2.79 5.94 -14.23
C PRO A 17 2.50 6.12 -15.72
N TYR A 18 3.33 6.91 -16.40
CA TYR A 18 3.28 7.03 -17.85
C TYR A 18 3.87 5.76 -18.47
N TYR A 19 3.17 5.17 -19.44
CA TYR A 19 3.62 3.98 -20.19
C TYR A 19 4.39 4.38 -21.45
N HIS A 20 5.25 3.50 -21.98
CA HIS A 20 6.28 3.75 -23.04
C HIS A 20 7.68 4.10 -22.51
N HIS A 21 8.27 3.22 -21.69
CA HIS A 21 9.56 3.40 -21.02
C HIS A 21 10.76 3.69 -21.93
N GLY A 22 10.72 3.29 -23.21
CA GLY A 22 11.82 3.48 -24.16
C GLY A 22 11.79 4.79 -24.96
N GLU A 23 10.63 5.43 -25.08
CA GLU A 23 10.40 6.59 -25.96
C GLU A 23 9.95 7.83 -25.18
N GLN A 24 9.83 7.72 -23.86
CA GLN A 24 9.38 8.83 -23.03
C GLN A 24 10.45 9.90 -22.88
N PRO A 25 10.07 11.18 -23.02
CA PRO A 25 10.88 12.30 -22.56
C PRO A 25 11.37 12.10 -21.12
N GLU A 26 12.59 12.57 -20.84
CA GLU A 26 13.29 12.35 -19.57
C GLU A 26 12.47 12.78 -18.34
N GLN A 27 11.69 13.87 -18.46
CA GLN A 27 10.77 14.35 -17.42
C GLN A 27 9.76 13.28 -16.97
N TYR A 28 9.21 12.48 -17.89
CA TYR A 28 8.24 11.44 -17.55
C TYR A 28 8.92 10.22 -16.95
N GLN A 29 10.15 9.93 -17.38
CA GLN A 29 10.96 8.88 -16.75
C GLN A 29 11.32 9.25 -15.31
N GLN A 30 11.70 10.49 -15.06
CA GLN A 30 12.00 10.98 -13.71
C GLN A 30 10.76 10.92 -12.82
N TYR A 31 9.62 11.42 -13.29
CA TYR A 31 8.34 11.30 -12.59
C TYR A 31 8.01 9.83 -12.25
N ASN A 32 8.18 8.91 -13.20
CA ASN A 32 7.94 7.49 -12.97
C ASN A 32 8.90 6.89 -11.92
N ARG A 33 10.17 7.30 -11.91
CA ARG A 33 11.15 6.89 -10.88
C ARG A 33 10.74 7.38 -9.49
N ASP A 34 10.36 8.66 -9.38
CA ASP A 34 9.94 9.24 -8.11
C ASP A 34 8.66 8.59 -7.60
N HIS A 35 7.69 8.39 -8.49
CA HIS A 35 6.45 7.69 -8.18
C HIS A 35 6.70 6.22 -7.76
N ALA A 36 7.61 5.50 -8.41
CA ALA A 36 8.00 4.15 -7.99
C ALA A 36 8.70 4.15 -6.61
N CYS A 37 9.53 5.14 -6.34
CA CYS A 37 10.19 5.30 -5.04
C CYS A 37 9.17 5.47 -3.90
N LEU A 38 8.11 6.27 -4.12
CA LEU A 38 7.04 6.46 -3.15
C LEU A 38 6.20 5.19 -2.92
N ARG A 39 5.96 4.39 -3.96
CA ARG A 39 5.18 3.14 -3.84
C ARG A 39 5.95 1.99 -3.19
N ALA A 40 7.25 1.88 -3.47
CA ALA A 40 8.05 0.73 -3.10
C ALA A 40 8.00 0.35 -1.59
N PRO A 41 8.02 1.28 -0.61
CA PRO A 41 7.88 0.94 0.81
C PRO A 41 6.55 0.27 1.14
N GLY A 42 5.43 0.82 0.64
CA GLY A 42 4.10 0.29 0.89
C GLY A 42 3.92 -1.08 0.25
N GLU A 43 4.32 -1.24 -1.01
CA GLU A 43 4.26 -2.51 -1.72
C GLU A 43 5.12 -3.60 -1.03
N ARG A 44 6.34 -3.25 -0.59
CA ARG A 44 7.19 -4.17 0.18
C ARG A 44 6.56 -4.55 1.52
N ALA A 45 5.96 -3.60 2.24
CA ALA A 45 5.26 -3.90 3.49
C ALA A 45 4.08 -4.85 3.24
N PHE A 46 3.23 -4.57 2.25
CA PHE A 46 2.13 -5.45 1.88
C PHE A 46 2.60 -6.83 1.38
N ALA A 47 3.70 -6.91 0.64
CA ALA A 47 4.27 -8.18 0.20
C ALA A 47 4.72 -9.04 1.40
N ARG A 48 5.36 -8.43 2.41
CA ARG A 48 5.71 -9.10 3.68
C ARG A 48 4.47 -9.54 4.46
N LEU A 49 3.45 -8.70 4.53
CA LEU A 49 2.19 -9.05 5.21
C LEU A 49 1.46 -10.21 4.51
N LYS A 50 1.49 -10.24 3.17
CA LYS A 50 0.93 -11.34 2.37
C LYS A 50 1.70 -12.64 2.55
N SER A 51 3.03 -12.60 2.63
CA SER A 51 3.83 -13.82 2.82
C SER A 51 3.59 -14.49 4.17
N TRP A 52 3.17 -13.75 5.19
CA TRP A 52 2.91 -14.29 6.52
C TRP A 52 1.54 -14.96 6.65
N CYS A 53 0.65 -14.90 5.65
CA CYS A 53 -0.74 -15.39 5.69
C CYS A 53 -1.60 -14.90 6.87
N VAL A 54 -1.05 -14.07 7.77
CA VAL A 54 -1.71 -13.49 8.95
C VAL A 54 -2.96 -12.71 8.53
N MET A 55 -2.86 -11.96 7.43
CA MET A 55 -4.01 -11.23 6.89
C MET A 55 -5.10 -12.17 6.35
N HIS A 56 -4.78 -13.37 5.88
CA HIS A 56 -5.80 -14.31 5.40
C HIS A 56 -6.69 -14.80 6.54
N ARG A 57 -6.12 -14.96 7.75
CA ARG A 57 -6.85 -15.31 8.97
C ARG A 57 -7.57 -14.10 9.56
N ALA A 58 -6.95 -12.92 9.46
CA ALA A 58 -7.48 -11.67 9.99
C ALA A 58 -8.68 -11.17 9.15
N CYS A 59 -8.54 -11.07 7.83
CA CYS A 59 -9.53 -10.49 6.91
C CYS A 59 -10.88 -11.21 6.90
N SER A 60 -10.95 -12.47 7.33
CA SER A 60 -12.22 -13.20 7.44
C SER A 60 -13.20 -12.57 8.43
N SER A 61 -12.77 -11.64 9.29
CA SER A 61 -13.68 -10.85 10.12
C SER A 61 -13.11 -9.48 10.48
N THR A 62 -13.41 -8.47 9.67
CA THR A 62 -13.06 -7.06 9.91
C THR A 62 -13.42 -6.60 11.32
N ARG A 63 -14.60 -7.01 11.83
CA ARG A 63 -15.07 -6.68 13.18
C ARG A 63 -14.17 -7.23 14.29
N ARG A 64 -13.63 -8.46 14.13
CA ARG A 64 -12.72 -9.05 15.12
C ARG A 64 -11.37 -8.34 15.09
N ILE A 65 -10.85 -8.02 13.91
CA ILE A 65 -9.59 -7.27 13.77
C ILE A 65 -9.71 -5.90 14.42
N SER A 66 -10.73 -5.11 14.07
CA SER A 66 -10.91 -3.76 14.61
C SER A 66 -10.96 -3.77 16.13
N ARG A 67 -11.63 -4.78 16.71
CA ARG A 67 -11.69 -4.93 18.17
C ARG A 67 -10.34 -5.27 18.78
N THR A 68 -9.58 -6.19 18.19
CA THR A 68 -8.22 -6.51 18.65
C THR A 68 -7.30 -5.29 18.56
N VAL A 69 -7.35 -4.54 17.46
CA VAL A 69 -6.56 -3.32 17.27
C VAL A 69 -6.94 -2.25 18.30
N GLN A 70 -8.24 -2.04 18.56
CA GLN A 70 -8.68 -1.13 19.62
C GLN A 70 -8.17 -1.54 21.00
N VAL A 71 -8.24 -2.83 21.36
CA VAL A 71 -7.74 -3.32 22.65
C VAL A 71 -6.24 -3.09 22.77
N ILE A 72 -5.46 -3.42 21.73
CA ILE A 72 -4.00 -3.17 21.72
C ILE A 72 -3.70 -1.68 21.86
N HIS A 73 -4.43 -0.82 21.13
CA HIS A 73 -4.27 0.62 21.21
C HIS A 73 -4.57 1.18 22.61
N VAL A 74 -5.64 0.73 23.24
CA VAL A 74 -5.97 1.12 24.63
C VAL A 74 -4.89 0.66 25.60
N LEU A 75 -4.44 -0.60 25.49
CA LEU A 75 -3.38 -1.11 26.38
C LEU A 75 -2.09 -0.32 26.23
N LEU A 76 -1.66 -0.03 24.99
CA LEU A 76 -0.46 0.77 24.75
C LEU A 76 -0.62 2.19 25.30
N THR A 77 -1.75 2.86 25.04
CA THR A 77 -1.97 4.24 25.52
C THR A 77 -2.11 4.33 27.03
N CYS A 78 -2.67 3.32 27.69
CA CYS A 78 -2.69 3.22 29.15
C CYS A 78 -1.28 3.01 29.73
N ASP A 79 -0.43 2.21 29.09
CA ASP A 79 0.96 1.96 29.52
C ASP A 79 1.83 3.22 29.42
N TYR A 80 1.62 4.06 28.40
CA TYR A 80 2.30 5.36 28.25
C TYR A 80 1.79 6.47 29.19
N SER A 81 0.71 6.23 29.93
CA SER A 81 0.11 7.21 30.86
C SER A 81 0.50 6.98 32.33
N GLY A 82 1.44 6.07 32.59
CA GLY A 82 1.99 5.74 33.91
C GLY A 82 3.37 6.34 34.16
#